data_AF-A0A950VUH3-F1
#
_entry.id   AF-A0A950VUH3-F1
#
_cell.length_a   1.000
_cell.length_b   1.000
_cell.length_c   1.000
_cell.angle_alpha   90.00
_cell.angle_beta   90.00
_cell.angle_gamma   90.00
#
_symmetry.space_group_name_H-M   'P 1'
#
loop_
_entity.id
_entity.type
_entity.pdbx_description
1 polymer ?
#
loop_
_entity_poly.entity_id
_entity_poly.type
_entity_poly.pdbx_seq_one_letter_code
_entity_poly.pdbx_strand_id
1 'polypeptide(L)'
;MVATLTDPDWKGHDVTATVSGNTINGEITRNAGESLVFSVTRTSSGFPPPCITDFTVAPSTLIVGAWVLSWSSMNAASATIDNGVGAVPVGGTVTVSPKGSTVYTLTATGIGGSTATTAFVSFPRRRAARH
;
A
#
# COMPACT_ATOMS: atom_id res chain seq x y z
N MET A 1 21.52 16.17 -13.29
CA MET A 1 22.57 15.76 -14.25
C MET A 1 21.89 14.82 -15.23
N VAL A 2 21.71 15.22 -16.48
CA VAL A 2 21.09 14.39 -17.53
C VAL A 2 22.23 13.62 -18.19
N ALA A 3 22.16 12.30 -18.20
CA ALA A 3 23.13 11.45 -18.89
C ALA A 3 22.42 10.78 -20.05
N THR A 4 22.71 11.22 -21.27
CA THR A 4 22.30 10.53 -22.50
C THR A 4 23.31 9.41 -22.77
N LEU A 5 22.87 8.16 -22.64
CA LEU A 5 23.65 7.00 -23.07
C LEU A 5 23.38 6.80 -24.56
N THR A 6 24.34 7.16 -25.40
CA THR A 6 24.31 6.83 -26.83
C THR A 6 25.09 5.53 -27.01
N ASP A 7 24.39 4.42 -27.19
CA ASP A 7 25.02 3.12 -27.48
C ASP A 7 25.38 3.06 -28.98
N PRO A 8 26.67 2.89 -29.35
CA PRO A 8 27.08 2.84 -30.75
C PRO A 8 26.60 1.59 -31.50
N ASP A 9 26.16 0.53 -30.81
CA ASP A 9 25.69 -0.73 -31.40
C ASP A 9 24.17 -0.74 -31.71
N TRP A 10 23.42 0.23 -31.17
CA TRP A 10 21.96 0.37 -31.38
C TRP A 10 21.64 1.48 -32.38
N LYS A 11 22.06 1.27 -33.64
CA LYS A 11 21.78 2.20 -34.75
C LYS A 11 20.27 2.42 -34.91
N GLY A 12 19.75 3.57 -34.45
CA GLY A 12 18.37 4.01 -34.73
C GLY A 12 17.40 4.13 -33.55
N HIS A 13 17.89 4.18 -32.32
CA HIS A 13 17.06 4.36 -31.14
C HIS A 13 17.66 5.45 -30.25
N ASP A 14 16.91 6.52 -30.01
CA ASP A 14 17.31 7.56 -29.05
C ASP A 14 16.82 7.15 -27.67
N VAL A 15 17.74 7.04 -26.71
CA VAL A 15 17.41 6.81 -25.31
C VAL A 15 17.77 8.06 -24.51
N THR A 16 16.77 8.68 -23.91
CA THR A 16 16.98 9.75 -22.93
C THR A 16 16.68 9.21 -21.54
N ALA A 17 17.54 9.52 -20.57
CA ALA A 17 17.33 9.15 -19.17
C ALA A 17 17.63 10.35 -18.28
N THR A 18 16.68 10.67 -17.41
CA THR A 18 16.77 11.74 -16.42
C THR A 18 16.66 11.15 -15.02
N VAL A 19 17.66 11.43 -14.19
CA VAL A 19 17.66 11.07 -12.78
C VAL A 19 17.04 12.22 -11.97
N SER A 20 15.95 11.94 -11.26
CA SER A 20 15.32 12.84 -10.30
C SER A 20 15.29 12.16 -8.92
N GLY A 21 16.16 12.57 -8.02
CA GLY A 21 16.31 11.94 -6.71
C GLY A 21 16.66 10.46 -6.81
N ASN A 22 15.79 9.59 -6.31
CA ASN A 22 15.93 8.13 -6.36
C ASN A 22 15.27 7.48 -7.59
N THR A 23 14.74 8.27 -8.51
CA THR A 23 13.98 7.81 -9.67
C THR A 23 14.72 8.12 -10.97
N ILE A 24 14.87 7.10 -11.81
CA ILE A 24 15.32 7.21 -13.20
C ILE A 24 14.06 7.20 -14.06
N ASN A 25 13.79 8.31 -14.72
CA ASN A 25 12.80 8.36 -15.80
C ASN A 25 13.54 8.27 -17.12
N GLY A 26 13.03 7.52 -18.07
CA GLY A 26 13.62 7.49 -19.39
C GLY A 26 12.60 7.30 -20.49
N GLU A 27 13.01 7.66 -21.68
CA GLU A 27 12.22 7.61 -22.89
C GLU A 27 13.05 6.94 -23.97
N ILE A 28 12.49 5.90 -24.61
CA ILE A 28 13.08 5.20 -25.73
C ILE A 28 12.28 5.57 -26.97
N THR A 29 12.87 6.30 -27.89
CA THR A 29 12.27 6.65 -29.17
C THR A 29 12.78 5.71 -30.25
N ARG A 30 11.87 5.00 -30.91
CA ARG A 30 12.18 4.24 -32.12
C ARG A 30 12.09 5.17 -33.33
N ASN A 31 12.92 4.93 -34.35
CA ASN A 31 12.89 5.64 -35.64
C ASN A 31 11.52 5.79 -36.33
N ALA A 32 10.48 5.08 -35.87
CA ALA A 32 9.09 5.19 -36.34
C ALA A 32 8.23 6.22 -35.57
N GLY A 33 8.81 7.02 -34.68
CA GLY A 33 8.08 8.00 -33.85
C GLY A 33 7.34 7.38 -32.65
N GLU A 34 7.49 6.08 -32.44
CA GLU A 34 6.97 5.39 -31.25
C GLU A 34 7.92 5.61 -30.08
N SER A 35 7.36 6.14 -28.98
CA SER A 35 8.10 6.42 -27.76
C SER A 35 7.60 5.54 -26.61
N LEU A 36 8.54 4.90 -25.91
CA LEU A 36 8.27 4.12 -24.70
C LEU A 36 8.88 4.84 -23.50
N VAL A 37 8.02 5.29 -22.60
CA VAL A 37 8.42 5.95 -21.35
C VAL A 37 8.47 4.92 -20.22
N PHE A 38 9.56 4.94 -19.45
CA PHE A 38 9.72 4.12 -18.25
C PHE A 38 10.10 4.97 -17.04
N SER A 39 9.71 4.50 -15.86
CA SER A 39 10.11 5.08 -14.58
C SER A 39 10.56 3.98 -13.63
N VAL A 40 11.79 4.07 -13.15
CA VAL A 40 12.42 3.12 -12.24
C VAL A 40 12.86 3.87 -10.99
N THR A 41 12.27 3.55 -9.84
CA THR A 41 12.68 4.13 -8.55
C THR A 41 13.49 3.12 -7.77
N ARG A 42 14.68 3.51 -7.31
CA ARG A 42 15.45 2.70 -6.36
C ARG A 42 14.65 2.61 -5.05
N THR A 43 14.25 1.39 -4.67
CA THR A 43 13.82 1.10 -3.30
C THR A 43 15.09 0.98 -2.46
N SER A 44 15.33 1.95 -1.55
CA SER A 44 16.65 2.14 -0.93
C SER A 44 17.06 1.07 0.10
N SER A 45 16.22 0.09 0.37
CA SER A 45 16.41 -0.79 1.51
C SER A 45 16.78 -2.19 1.05
N GLY A 46 18.00 -2.63 1.36
CA GLY A 46 18.33 -4.06 1.46
C GLY A 46 17.59 -4.78 2.60
N PHE A 47 16.55 -4.17 3.15
CA PHE A 47 15.69 -4.72 4.19
C PHE A 47 14.42 -5.27 3.56
N PRO A 48 13.90 -6.41 4.05
CA PRO A 48 12.68 -7.00 3.52
C PRO A 48 11.50 -6.02 3.64
N PRO A 49 10.59 -6.00 2.64
CA PRO A 49 9.40 -5.15 2.70
C PRO A 49 8.52 -5.55 3.90
N PRO A 50 7.78 -4.59 4.49
CA PRO A 50 6.76 -4.92 5.47
C PRO A 50 5.71 -5.84 4.85
N CYS A 51 5.23 -6.82 5.61
CA CYS A 51 4.21 -7.76 5.18
C CYS A 51 3.13 -7.84 6.25
N ILE A 52 1.87 -7.69 5.85
CA ILE A 52 0.73 -7.87 6.75
C ILE A 52 0.29 -9.33 6.65
N THR A 53 0.50 -10.09 7.72
CA THR A 53 0.21 -11.53 7.74
C THR A 53 -1.27 -11.81 8.00
N ASP A 54 -1.90 -10.97 8.81
CA ASP A 54 -3.31 -11.11 9.17
C ASP A 54 -3.93 -9.74 9.41
N PHE A 55 -5.15 -9.53 8.90
CA PHE A 55 -5.99 -8.42 9.29
C PHE A 55 -7.44 -8.86 9.28
N THR A 56 -7.98 -9.08 10.47
CA THR A 56 -9.31 -9.64 10.69
C THR A 56 -10.15 -8.71 11.54
N VAL A 57 -11.47 -8.82 11.35
CA VAL A 57 -12.45 -8.05 12.11
C VAL A 57 -13.57 -8.96 12.58
N ALA A 58 -13.90 -8.87 13.86
CA ALA A 58 -14.91 -9.71 14.50
C ALA A 58 -15.86 -8.85 15.34
N PRO A 59 -17.17 -9.19 15.41
CA PRO A 59 -18.09 -8.49 16.30
C PRO A 59 -17.70 -8.76 17.76
N SER A 60 -17.75 -7.73 18.60
CA SER A 60 -17.55 -7.89 20.04
C SER A 60 -18.76 -8.57 20.67
N THR A 61 -18.52 -9.61 21.46
CA THR A 61 -19.58 -10.29 22.25
C THR A 61 -19.89 -9.54 23.55
N LEU A 62 -19.00 -8.65 23.98
CA LEU A 62 -19.11 -7.92 25.24
C LEU A 62 -19.91 -6.62 25.10
N ILE A 63 -19.85 -5.98 23.93
CA ILE A 63 -20.45 -4.66 23.70
C ILE A 63 -21.16 -4.68 22.36
N VAL A 64 -22.48 -4.48 22.40
CA VAL A 64 -23.32 -4.40 21.19
C VAL A 64 -22.90 -3.21 20.34
N GLY A 65 -22.59 -3.47 19.07
CA GLY A 65 -22.14 -2.44 18.13
C GLY A 65 -20.64 -2.16 18.16
N ALA A 66 -19.89 -2.80 19.06
CA ALA A 66 -18.44 -2.78 19.02
C ALA A 66 -17.89 -3.95 18.17
N TRP A 67 -16.74 -3.73 17.59
CA TRP A 67 -16.00 -4.67 16.76
C TRP A 67 -14.56 -4.72 17.23
N VAL A 68 -13.94 -5.88 17.16
CA VAL A 68 -12.54 -6.11 17.48
C VAL A 68 -11.80 -6.27 16.16
N LEU A 69 -10.85 -5.38 15.91
CA LEU A 69 -9.87 -5.49 14.84
C LEU A 69 -8.66 -6.21 15.40
N SER A 70 -8.16 -7.20 14.68
CA SER A 70 -6.96 -7.97 15.01
C SER A 70 -6.01 -7.94 13.83
N TRP A 71 -4.73 -7.67 14.07
CA TRP A 71 -3.74 -7.65 13.00
C TRP A 71 -2.39 -8.15 13.45
N SER A 72 -1.61 -8.59 12.46
CA SER A 72 -0.21 -8.93 12.62
C SER A 72 0.55 -8.53 11.36
N SER A 73 1.71 -7.90 11.55
CA SER A 73 2.62 -7.53 10.47
C SER A 73 4.07 -7.88 10.82
N MET A 74 4.86 -8.15 9.79
CA MET A 74 6.27 -8.50 9.86
C MET A 74 7.09 -7.46 9.11
N ASN A 75 8.33 -7.21 9.55
CA ASN A 75 9.25 -6.21 8.96
C ASN A 75 8.70 -4.78 8.92
N ALA A 76 7.63 -4.50 9.67
CA ALA A 76 7.10 -3.16 9.90
C ALA A 76 7.78 -2.54 11.12
N ALA A 77 8.05 -1.24 11.05
CA ALA A 77 8.53 -0.44 12.19
C ALA A 77 7.37 0.32 12.86
N SER A 78 6.34 0.66 12.09
CA SER A 78 5.14 1.36 12.56
C SER A 78 3.91 0.87 11.82
N ALA A 79 2.75 0.92 12.48
CA ALA A 79 1.47 0.64 11.85
C ALA A 79 0.44 1.72 12.20
N THR A 80 -0.48 1.99 11.28
CA THR A 80 -1.57 2.96 11.47
C THR A 80 -2.87 2.38 10.94
N ILE A 81 -3.98 2.65 11.64
CA ILE A 81 -5.32 2.27 11.22
C ILE A 81 -6.17 3.54 11.03
N ASP A 82 -6.84 3.63 9.88
CA ASP A 82 -7.75 4.74 9.55
C ASP A 82 -9.07 4.71 10.36
N ASN A 83 -9.98 5.65 10.09
CA ASN A 83 -11.26 5.84 10.80
C ASN A 83 -11.11 6.21 12.29
N GLY A 84 -10.09 6.99 12.61
CA GLY A 84 -9.91 7.57 13.94
C GLY A 84 -9.23 6.67 14.96
N VAL A 85 -8.67 5.53 14.54
CA VAL A 85 -7.84 4.67 15.42
C VAL A 85 -6.43 5.25 15.56
N GLY A 86 -5.80 5.62 14.46
CA GLY A 86 -4.48 6.26 14.45
C GLY A 86 -3.33 5.26 14.54
N ALA A 87 -2.24 5.67 15.21
CA ALA A 87 -1.02 4.85 15.34
C ALA A 87 -1.24 3.66 16.27
N VAL A 88 -0.83 2.49 15.83
CA VAL A 88 -0.99 1.21 16.53
C VAL A 88 0.32 0.41 16.50
N PRO A 89 0.53 -0.54 17.42
CA PRO A 89 1.67 -1.47 17.33
C PRO A 89 1.59 -2.31 16.05
N VAL A 90 2.72 -2.87 15.63
CA VAL A 90 2.84 -3.70 14.40
C VAL A 90 2.02 -4.99 14.46
N GLY A 91 1.57 -5.41 15.65
CA GLY A 91 0.59 -6.45 15.84
C GLY A 91 -0.18 -6.23 17.13
N GLY A 92 -1.44 -6.63 17.15
CA GLY A 92 -2.30 -6.46 18.32
C GLY A 92 -3.78 -6.53 17.99
N THR A 93 -4.59 -6.10 18.95
CA THR A 93 -6.03 -5.98 18.82
C THR A 93 -6.50 -4.61 19.30
N VAL A 94 -7.56 -4.09 18.68
CA VAL A 94 -8.22 -2.86 19.13
C VAL A 94 -9.73 -3.00 19.00
N THR A 95 -10.45 -2.51 20.00
CA THR A 95 -11.91 -2.45 19.98
C THR A 95 -12.34 -1.11 19.41
N VAL A 96 -13.18 -1.14 18.38
CA VAL A 96 -13.75 0.04 17.71
C VAL A 96 -15.27 0.00 17.74
N SER A 97 -15.90 1.17 17.74
CA SER A 97 -17.38 1.29 17.77
C SER A 97 -17.88 2.13 16.60
N PRO A 98 -17.82 1.61 15.36
CA PRO A 98 -18.31 2.33 14.18
C PRO A 98 -19.84 2.48 14.23
N LYS A 99 -20.37 3.60 13.73
CA LYS A 99 -21.82 3.86 13.68
C LYS A 99 -22.55 3.16 12.50
N GLY A 100 -21.79 2.55 11.58
CA GLY A 100 -22.29 1.86 10.40
C GLY A 100 -21.18 1.10 9.68
N SER A 101 -21.51 0.41 8.58
CA SER A 101 -20.54 -0.41 7.84
C SER A 101 -19.35 0.43 7.38
N THR A 102 -18.16 0.09 7.86
CA THR A 102 -16.96 0.91 7.72
C THR A 102 -15.80 0.03 7.25
N VAL A 103 -15.02 0.51 6.29
CA VAL A 103 -13.80 -0.15 5.82
C VAL A 103 -12.63 0.41 6.60
N TYR A 104 -11.95 -0.42 7.38
CA TYR A 104 -10.70 -0.05 8.07
C TYR A 104 -9.52 -0.40 7.17
N THR A 105 -8.55 0.50 7.10
CA THR A 105 -7.30 0.30 6.36
C THR A 105 -6.17 0.27 7.37
N LEU A 106 -5.41 -0.82 7.39
CA LEU A 106 -4.18 -0.96 8.15
C LEU A 106 -3.01 -0.68 7.21
N THR A 107 -2.22 0.34 7.54
CA THR A 107 -0.97 0.66 6.83
C THR A 107 0.20 0.31 7.72
N ALA A 108 1.08 -0.58 7.24
CA ALA A 108 2.31 -0.98 7.88
C ALA A 108 3.51 -0.40 7.14
N THR A 109 4.34 0.38 7.82
CA THR A 109 5.50 1.06 7.25
C THR A 109 6.76 0.56 7.93
N GLY A 110 7.78 0.26 7.13
CA GLY A 110 9.10 -0.15 7.58
C GLY A 110 10.18 0.44 6.69
N ILE A 111 11.44 0.11 7.01
CA ILE A 111 12.59 0.54 6.22
C ILE A 111 12.49 -0.02 4.78
N GLY A 112 11.86 -1.20 4.64
CA GLY A 112 11.56 -1.90 3.39
C GLY A 112 10.53 -1.23 2.46
N GLY A 113 9.83 -0.18 2.90
CA GLY A 113 8.72 0.44 2.19
C GLY A 113 7.44 0.47 3.02
N SER A 114 6.29 0.45 2.35
CA SER A 114 4.97 0.47 3.00
C SER A 114 4.01 -0.49 2.33
N THR A 115 3.16 -1.14 3.12
CA THR A 115 2.10 -2.05 2.67
C THR A 115 0.81 -1.70 3.39
N ALA A 116 -0.32 -1.81 2.69
CA ALA A 116 -1.63 -1.57 3.27
C ALA A 116 -2.59 -2.72 2.96
N THR A 117 -3.53 -2.99 3.86
CA THR A 117 -4.63 -3.94 3.66
C THR A 117 -5.90 -3.43 4.32
N THR A 118 -7.06 -3.96 3.92
CA THR A 118 -8.37 -3.47 4.36
C THR A 118 -9.22 -4.57 4.99
N ALA A 119 -9.95 -4.23 6.05
CA ALA A 119 -10.95 -5.07 6.68
C ALA A 119 -12.31 -4.38 6.67
N PHE A 120 -13.36 -5.12 6.32
CA PHE A 120 -14.71 -4.59 6.20
C PHE A 120 -15.57 -4.96 7.41
N VAL A 121 -16.06 -3.94 8.11
CA VAL A 121 -17.10 -4.10 9.13
C VAL A 121 -18.46 -4.09 8.45
N SER A 122 -19.18 -5.22 8.54
CA SER A 122 -20.51 -5.37 7.98
C SER A 122 -21.59 -5.38 9.06
N PHE A 123 -22.50 -4.40 9.04
CA PHE A 123 -23.72 -4.49 9.82
C PHE A 123 -24.76 -5.33 9.07
N PRO A 124 -25.42 -6.30 9.73
CA PRO A 124 -26.49 -7.03 9.09
C PRO A 124 -27.59 -6.04 8.69
N ARG A 125 -27.89 -5.97 7.38
CA ARG A 125 -29.10 -5.30 6.92
C ARG A 125 -30.27 -6.02 7.59
N ARG A 126 -31.10 -5.30 8.34
CA ARG A 126 -32.37 -5.85 8.83
C ARG A 126 -33.08 -6.43 7.61
N ARG A 127 -33.32 -7.75 7.59
CA ARG A 127 -34.22 -8.34 6.59
C ARG A 127 -35.54 -7.60 6.74
N ALA A 128 -35.98 -6.91 5.68
CA ALA A 128 -37.35 -6.47 5.60
C ALA A 128 -38.21 -7.74 5.57
N ALA A 129 -38.90 -8.03 6.67
CA ALA A 129 -40.00 -8.99 6.65
C ALA A 129 -41.08 -8.36 5.75
N ARG A 130 -41.23 -8.90 4.54
CA ARG A 130 -42.45 -8.66 3.74
C ARG A 130 -43.55 -9.49 4.40
N HIS A 131 -44.58 -8.78 4.83
CA HIS A 131 -45.81 -9.32 5.40
C HIS A 131 -46.74 -9.86 4.30
#